data_AF-A0A0K9F391-F1
#
_entry.id   AF-A0A0K9F391-F1
#
_cell.length_a   1.000
_cell.length_b   1.000
_cell.length_c   1.000
_cell.angle_alpha   90.00
_cell.angle_beta   90.00
_cell.angle_gamma   90.00
#
_symmetry.space_group_name_H-M   'P 1'
#
loop_
_entity.id
_entity.type
_entity.pdbx_description
1 polymer ?
#
loop_
_entity_poly.entity_id
_entity_poly.type
_entity_poly.pdbx_seq_one_letter_code
_entity_poly.pdbx_strand_id
1 'polypeptide(L)' 'MEIGVWVGILISAVLAFLVGSFYGQPLHWYLFILIIVVGFFINTIILILKVKDERS' A
#
# COMPACT_ATOMS: atom_id res chain seq x y z
N MET A 1 -2.68 -12.94 6.33
CA MET A 1 -2.97 -11.71 5.55
C MET A 1 -3.83 -12.13 4.37
N GLU A 2 -5.02 -11.60 4.23
CA GLU A 2 -5.91 -11.97 3.13
C GLU A 2 -5.28 -11.56 1.79
N ILE A 3 -5.45 -12.42 0.77
CA ILE A 3 -4.93 -12.19 -0.58
C ILE A 3 -5.43 -10.85 -1.13
N GLY A 4 -6.64 -10.43 -0.76
CA GLY A 4 -7.23 -9.15 -1.17
C GLY A 4 -6.42 -7.93 -0.75
N VAL A 5 -5.81 -7.93 0.44
CA VAL A 5 -5.02 -6.79 0.91
C VAL A 5 -3.72 -6.64 0.10
N TRP A 6 -3.04 -7.76 -0.16
CA TRP A 6 -1.83 -7.78 -0.99
C TRP A 6 -2.11 -7.26 -2.40
N VAL A 7 -3.22 -7.70 -3.00
CA VAL A 7 -3.66 -7.24 -4.32
C VAL A 7 -4.00 -5.74 -4.30
N GLY A 8 -4.67 -5.26 -3.24
CA GLY A 8 -4.97 -3.84 -3.07
C GLY A 8 -3.73 -2.95 -2.99
N ILE A 9 -2.70 -3.36 -2.25
CA ILE A 9 -1.42 -2.64 -2.14
C ILE A 9 -0.70 -2.61 -3.50
N LEU A 10 -0.70 -3.73 -4.23
CA LEU A 10 -0.10 -3.80 -5.58
C LEU A 10 -0.82 -2.89 -6.58
N ILE A 11 -2.16 -2.91 -6.61
CA ILE A 11 -2.95 -2.07 -7.52
C ILE A 11 -2.73 -0.59 -7.20
N SER A 12 -2.71 -0.21 -5.93
CA SER A 12 -2.48 1.18 -5.52
C SER A 12 -1.07 1.66 -5.88
N ALA A 13 -0.04 0.80 -5.77
CA ALA A 13 1.30 1.12 -6.23
C ALA A 13 1.38 1.34 -7.75
N VAL A 14 0.71 0.48 -8.53
CA VAL A 14 0.62 0.61 -10.00
C VAL A 14 -0.11 1.90 -10.38
N LEU A 15 -1.25 2.20 -9.75
CA LEU A 15 -2.00 3.43 -10.00
C LEU A 15 -1.18 4.68 -9.68
N ALA A 16 -0.46 4.71 -8.56
CA ALA A 16 0.39 5.83 -8.20
C ALA A 16 1.47 6.10 -9.26
N PHE A 17 2.06 5.04 -9.83
CA PHE A 17 3.05 5.15 -10.91
C PHE A 17 2.43 5.61 -12.23
N LEU A 18 1.23 5.14 -12.54
CA LEU A 18 0.49 5.54 -13.74
C LEU A 18 0.12 7.03 -13.68
N VAL A 19 -0.33 7.49 -12.50
CA VAL A 19 -0.59 8.91 -12.22
C VAL A 19 0.69 9.72 -12.31
N GLY A 20 1.78 9.30 -11.65
CA GLY A 20 3.08 9.98 -11.73
C GLY A 20 3.59 10.13 -13.17
N SER A 21 3.43 9.08 -13.99
CA SER A 21 3.77 9.12 -15.42
C SER A 21 2.92 10.14 -16.18
N PHE A 22 1.64 10.28 -15.85
CA PHE A 22 0.74 11.26 -16.48
C PHE A 22 1.18 12.70 -16.19
N TYR A 23 1.72 12.96 -14.99
CA TYR A 23 2.30 14.25 -14.62
C TYR A 23 3.72 14.48 -15.15
N GLY A 24 4.27 13.56 -15.95
CA GLY A 24 5.65 13.64 -16.45
C GLY A 24 6.70 13.50 -15.36
N GLN A 25 6.35 12.92 -14.21
CA GLN A 25 7.28 12.73 -13.10
C GLN A 25 8.24 11.56 -13.43
N PRO A 26 9.54 11.70 -13.14
CA PRO A 26 10.48 10.60 -13.32
C PRO A 26 10.09 9.41 -12.42
N LEU A 27 9.84 8.26 -13.05
CA LEU A 27 9.54 7.02 -12.36
C LEU A 27 10.81 6.45 -11.72
N HIS A 28 11.03 6.77 -10.45
CA HIS A 28 12.10 6.15 -9.68
C HIS A 28 11.65 4.83 -9.06
N TRP A 29 12.30 3.72 -9.42
CA TRP A 29 11.89 2.37 -9.00
C TRP A 29 11.88 2.17 -7.47
N TYR A 30 12.73 2.87 -6.73
CA TYR A 30 12.73 2.79 -5.26
C TYR A 30 11.44 3.35 -4.64
N LEU A 31 10.75 4.29 -5.29
CA LEU A 31 9.47 4.82 -4.83
C LEU A 31 8.36 3.78 -4.92
N PHE A 32 8.46 2.84 -5.87
CA PHE A 32 7.52 1.72 -5.97
C PHE A 32 7.60 0.83 -4.72
N ILE A 33 8.84 0.48 -4.34
CA ILE A 33 9.11 -0.30 -3.13
C ILE A 33 8.64 0.46 -1.88
N LEU A 34 8.89 1.77 -1.83
CA LEU A 34 8.45 2.62 -0.71
C LEU A 34 6.92 2.59 -0.54
N ILE A 35 6.15 2.71 -1.63
CA ILE A 35 4.69 2.65 -1.59
C ILE A 35 4.21 1.29 -1.06
N ILE A 36 4.84 0.20 -1.51
CA ILE A 36 4.52 -1.14 -1.02
C ILE A 36 4.75 -1.23 0.49
N VAL A 37 5.92 -0.78 0.99
CA VAL A 37 6.25 -0.80 2.42
C VAL A 37 5.25 0.02 3.24
N VAL A 38 4.87 1.21 2.75
CA VAL A 38 3.84 2.04 3.40
C VAL A 38 2.49 1.34 3.43
N GLY A 39 2.09 0.67 2.35
CA GLY A 39 0.88 -0.14 2.31
C GLY A 39 0.86 -1.26 3.36
N PHE A 40 1.98 -1.96 3.54
CA PHE A 40 2.14 -2.96 4.60
C PHE A 40 2.05 -2.35 6.00
N PHE A 41 2.69 -1.20 6.20
CA PHE A 41 2.65 -0.51 7.48
C PHE A 41 1.22 -0.10 7.86
N ILE A 42 0.47 0.49 6.93
CA ILE A 42 -0.94 0.85 7.14
C ILE A 42 -1.78 -0.40 7.45
N ASN A 43 -1.61 -1.48 6.68
CA ASN A 43 -2.31 -2.74 6.96
C ASN A 43 -1.99 -3.29 8.36
N THR A 44 -0.74 -3.16 8.81
CA THR A 44 -0.33 -3.58 10.15
C THR A 44 -1.04 -2.78 11.23
N ILE A 45 -1.16 -1.45 11.06
CA ILE A 45 -1.94 -0.60 11.96
C ILE A 45 -3.39 -1.06 12.01
N ILE A 46 -4.02 -1.29 10.86
CA ILE A 46 -5.41 -1.76 10.77
C ILE A 46 -5.59 -3.09 11.52
N LEU A 47 -4.65 -4.01 11.36
CA LEU A 47 -4.70 -5.32 12.02
C LEU A 47 -4.59 -5.18 13.55
N ILE A 48 -3.68 -4.33 14.03
CA ILE A 48 -3.53 -4.04 15.47
C ILE A 48 -4.83 -3.43 16.03
N LEU A 49 -5.43 -2.48 15.32
CA LEU A 49 -6.69 -1.85 15.75
C LEU A 49 -7.84 -2.86 15.77
N LYS A 50 -7.95 -3.71 14.75
CA LYS A 50 -8.97 -4.77 14.67
C LYS A 50 -8.84 -5.77 15.84
N VAL A 51 -7.61 -6.19 16.16
CA VAL A 51 -7.36 -7.10 17.29
C VAL A 51 -7.72 -6.47 18.63
N LYS A 52 -7.58 -5.14 18.78
CA LYS A 52 -7.98 -4.43 19.99
C LYS A 52 -9.51 -4.36 20.13
N ASP A 53 -10.22 -4.13 19.02
CA ASP A 53 -11.68 -4.03 18.98
C ASP A 53 -12.36 -5.37 19.34
N GLU A 54 -11.86 -6.50 18.81
CA GLU A 54 -12.41 -7.84 19.08
C GLU A 54 -12.19 -8.34 20.53
N ARG A 55 -11.35 -7.66 21.32
CA ARG A 55 -11.10 -8.00 22.75
C ARG A 55 -11.87 -7.14 23.74
N SER A 56 -12.63 -6.14 23.28
CA SER A 56 -13.51 -5.30 24.11
C SER A 56 -14.94 -5.83 24.14
#